data_AF-A0AAV5VJY0-F1
#
_entry.id   AF-A0AAV5VJY0-F1
#
_cell.length_a   1.000
_cell.length_b   1.000
_cell.length_c   1.000
_cell.angle_alpha   90.00
_cell.angle_beta   90.00
_cell.angle_gamma   90.00
#
_symmetry.space_group_name_H-M   'P 1'
#
loop_
_entity.id
_entity.type
_entity.pdbx_description
1 polymer ?
#
loop_
_entity_poly.entity_id
_entity_poly.type
_entity_poly.pdbx_seq_one_letter_code
_entity_poly.pdbx_strand_id
1 'polypeptide(L)'
;DIHYIKFIVLWMASFVVTNRELLEKLNLTKTELSLDDIEELYASDVDPVVLGAFLGSLRLKERVEEKRVPTKEFVEKTELLRLREAEYKWMKAHPESYPTVSEDASDSFGREMQLANRQMTVVLNVLLTVGATFVFGFVGLQYTHPDLSQETRLIIGLVMATVVLVADAYFLVKTLDE
;
A
#
# COMPACT_ATOMS: atom_id res chain seq x y z
N ASP A 1 -13.52 24.39 26.83
CA ASP A 1 -12.27 24.09 26.11
C ASP A 1 -11.03 24.90 26.50
N ILE A 2 -11.13 26.12 27.03
CA ILE A 2 -9.94 26.93 27.42
C ILE A 2 -9.16 26.33 28.62
N HIS A 3 -9.83 25.58 29.51
CA HIS A 3 -9.20 24.94 30.66
C HIS A 3 -8.27 23.78 30.29
N TYR A 4 -8.56 23.02 29.24
CA TYR A 4 -7.73 21.91 28.77
C TYR A 4 -6.42 22.40 28.13
N ILE A 5 -6.50 23.49 27.34
CA ILE A 5 -5.32 24.10 26.70
C ILE A 5 -4.36 24.66 27.77
N LYS A 6 -4.90 25.33 28.80
CA LYS A 6 -4.08 25.82 29.93
C LYS A 6 -3.37 24.70 30.67
N PHE A 7 -4.01 23.55 30.85
CA PHE A 7 -3.43 22.40 31.55
C PHE A 7 -2.29 21.75 30.76
N ILE A 8 -2.45 21.62 29.44
CA ILE A 8 -1.39 21.09 28.55
C ILE A 8 -0.19 22.04 28.50
N VAL A 9 -0.44 23.36 28.40
CA VAL A 9 0.64 24.36 28.40
C VAL A 9 1.36 24.41 29.74
N LEU A 10 0.64 24.30 30.88
CA LEU A 10 1.27 24.22 32.20
C LEU A 10 2.07 22.93 32.37
N TRP A 11 1.55 21.79 31.88
CA TRP A 11 2.24 20.51 31.97
C TRP A 11 3.50 20.47 31.09
N MET A 12 3.42 21.00 29.86
CA MET A 12 4.60 21.16 29.00
C MET A 12 5.60 22.16 29.59
N ALA A 13 5.15 23.28 30.16
CA ALA A 13 6.04 24.24 30.81
C ALA A 13 6.72 23.63 32.04
N SER A 14 5.99 22.86 32.86
CA SER A 14 6.54 22.13 34.00
C SER A 14 7.52 21.04 33.55
N PHE A 15 7.23 20.33 32.45
CA PHE A 15 8.10 19.30 31.88
C PHE A 15 9.40 19.89 31.30
N VAL A 16 9.30 21.02 30.57
CA VAL A 16 10.45 21.76 30.01
C VAL A 16 11.32 22.37 31.11
N VAL A 17 10.70 22.89 32.18
CA VAL A 17 11.42 23.44 33.33
C VAL A 17 12.10 22.34 34.16
N THR A 18 11.46 21.18 34.32
CA THR A 18 12.03 20.05 35.08
C THR A 18 13.20 19.38 34.35
N ASN A 19 13.20 19.39 33.01
CA ASN A 19 14.22 18.73 32.18
C ASN A 19 15.22 19.70 31.53
N ARG A 20 15.34 20.93 32.04
CA ARG A 20 16.22 21.97 31.49
C ARG A 20 17.70 21.56 31.47
N GLU A 21 18.14 20.81 32.48
CA GLU A 21 19.50 20.26 32.57
C GLU A 21 19.77 19.16 31.53
N LEU A 22 18.73 18.40 31.11
CA LEU A 22 18.85 17.39 30.05
C LEU A 22 18.92 18.04 28.67
N LEU A 23 18.16 19.13 28.45
CA LEU A 23 18.22 19.90 27.21
C LEU A 23 19.57 20.62 27.03
N GLU A 24 20.19 21.08 28.12
CA GLU A 24 21.56 21.63 28.09
C GLU A 24 22.61 20.55 27.85
N LYS A 25 22.50 19.37 28.47
CA LYS A 25 23.42 18.23 28.24
C LYS A 25 23.33 17.65 26.83
N LEU A 26 22.15 17.69 26.22
CA LEU A 26 21.91 17.15 24.88
C LEU A 26 22.33 18.12 23.75
N ASN A 27 22.80 19.34 24.06
CA ASN A 27 23.28 20.33 23.09
C ASN A 27 22.27 20.65 21.96
N LEU A 28 20.98 20.38 22.18
CA LEU A 28 19.93 20.56 21.18
C LEU A 28 19.36 21.98 21.22
N THR A 29 20.16 22.95 20.78
CA THR A 29 19.68 24.30 20.44
C THR A 29 18.94 24.35 19.10
N LYS A 30 18.75 23.19 18.45
CA LYS A 30 18.25 23.08 17.09
C LYS A 30 16.73 22.88 17.10
N THR A 31 16.03 23.75 16.38
CA THR A 31 14.56 23.70 16.22
C THR A 31 14.08 22.58 15.28
N GLU A 32 14.99 21.91 14.57
CA GLU A 32 14.71 20.81 13.65
C GLU A 32 15.72 19.68 13.86
N LEU A 33 15.21 18.47 14.12
CA LEU A 33 16.00 17.25 14.32
C LEU A 33 16.04 16.41 13.04
N SER A 34 17.24 16.02 12.60
CA SER A 34 17.43 15.03 11.54
C SER A 34 17.27 13.61 12.09
N LEU A 35 17.12 12.62 11.20
CA LEU A 35 17.12 11.20 11.58
C LEU A 35 18.45 10.79 12.23
N ASP A 36 19.57 11.34 11.74
CA ASP A 36 20.90 11.08 12.30
C ASP A 36 21.02 11.59 13.75
N ASP A 37 20.39 12.74 14.05
CA ASP A 37 20.38 13.33 15.40
C ASP A 37 19.56 12.45 16.38
N ILE A 38 18.54 11.74 15.88
CA ILE A 38 17.71 10.82 16.68
C ILE A 38 18.48 9.51 16.96
N GLU A 39 19.25 9.02 15.99
CA GLU A 39 20.07 7.81 16.15
C GLU A 39 21.20 8.01 17.16
N GLU A 40 21.85 9.18 17.14
CA GLU A 40 22.83 9.59 18.16
C GLU A 40 22.19 9.68 19.57
N LEU A 41 20.93 10.12 19.66
CA LEU A 41 20.17 10.18 20.90
C LEU A 41 19.84 8.78 21.46
N TYR A 42 19.50 7.82 20.58
CA TYR A 42 19.30 6.42 20.96
C TYR A 42 20.59 5.73 21.40
N ALA A 43 21.74 6.15 20.87
CA ALA A 43 23.06 5.65 21.27
C ALA A 43 23.53 6.24 22.63
N SER A 44 22.96 7.36 23.06
CA SER A 44 23.21 7.93 24.38
C SER A 44 22.41 7.20 25.46
N ASP A 45 23.02 6.96 26.63
CA ASP A 45 22.47 6.19 27.77
C ASP A 45 21.37 6.96 28.52
N VAL A 46 20.35 7.42 27.79
CA VAL A 46 19.22 8.19 28.28
C VAL A 46 18.08 7.25 28.67
N ASP A 47 17.41 7.56 29.78
CA ASP A 47 16.28 6.79 30.28
C ASP A 47 15.20 6.61 29.18
N PRO A 48 14.83 5.36 28.84
CA PRO A 48 13.85 5.06 27.79
C PRO A 48 12.50 5.75 28.00
N VAL A 49 12.10 5.98 29.26
CA VAL A 49 10.82 6.61 29.60
C VAL A 49 10.84 8.10 29.22
N VAL A 50 11.97 8.76 29.44
CA VAL A 50 12.15 10.18 29.11
C VAL A 50 12.30 10.36 27.60
N LEU A 51 13.04 9.46 26.95
CA LEU A 51 13.20 9.46 25.49
C LEU A 51 11.84 9.28 24.79
N GLY A 52 11.01 8.34 25.26
CA GLY A 52 9.66 8.13 24.73
C GLY A 52 8.76 9.35 24.87
N ALA A 53 8.80 10.02 26.03
CA ALA A 53 8.04 11.26 26.26
C ALA A 53 8.50 12.41 25.35
N PHE A 54 9.82 12.52 25.11
CA PHE A 54 10.39 13.52 24.21
C PHE A 54 10.01 13.25 22.75
N LEU A 55 10.20 12.03 22.25
CA LEU A 55 9.85 11.66 20.87
C LEU A 55 8.34 11.83 20.61
N GLY A 56 7.49 11.52 21.60
CA GLY A 56 6.05 11.74 21.50
C GLY A 56 5.64 13.22 21.41
N SER A 57 6.53 14.15 21.81
CA SER A 57 6.31 15.59 21.68
C SER A 57 6.72 16.16 20.32
N LEU A 58 7.49 15.41 19.53
CA LEU A 58 7.91 15.83 18.19
C LEU A 58 6.73 15.78 17.23
N ARG A 59 6.57 16.85 16.44
CA ARG A 59 5.61 16.90 15.34
C ARG A 59 6.38 16.74 14.04
N LEU A 60 5.95 15.80 13.21
CA LEU A 60 6.49 15.65 11.86
C LEU A 60 6.25 16.96 11.10
N LYS A 61 7.32 17.55 10.57
CA LYS A 61 7.22 18.69 9.67
C LYS A 61 6.41 18.26 8.46
N GLU A 62 5.30 18.94 8.20
CA GLU A 62 4.47 18.68 7.03
C GLU A 62 5.34 18.81 5.78
N ARG A 63 5.44 17.72 5.01
CA ARG A 63 6.22 17.69 3.77
C ARG A 63 5.53 18.65 2.81
N VAL A 64 6.08 19.85 2.66
CA VAL A 64 5.69 20.75 1.58
C VAL A 64 6.09 20.03 0.29
N GLU A 65 5.10 19.50 -0.44
CA GLU A 65 5.32 18.92 -1.75
C GLU A 65 5.88 20.01 -2.65
N GLU A 66 7.18 19.93 -2.93
CA GLU A 66 7.81 20.81 -3.90
C GLU A 66 7.19 20.48 -5.27
N LYS A 67 6.36 21.41 -5.77
CA LYS A 67 5.65 21.26 -7.04
C LYS A 67 6.68 21.03 -8.14
N ARG A 68 6.84 19.77 -8.55
CA ARG A 68 7.83 19.36 -9.56
C ARG A 68 7.63 20.20 -10.82
N VAL A 69 8.65 20.97 -11.20
CA VAL A 69 8.66 21.69 -12.47
C VAL A 69 8.66 20.64 -13.59
N PRO A 70 7.71 20.68 -14.54
CA PRO A 70 7.61 19.64 -15.56
C PRO A 70 8.87 19.58 -16.42
N THR A 71 9.53 18.42 -16.46
CA THR A 71 10.60 18.16 -17.44
C THR A 71 10.00 18.25 -18.84
N LYS A 72 10.77 18.76 -19.83
CA LYS A 72 10.31 18.98 -21.22
C LYS A 72 9.59 17.76 -21.83
N GLU A 73 10.10 16.56 -21.57
CA GLU A 73 9.52 15.30 -22.03
C GLU A 73 8.09 15.04 -21.51
N PHE A 74 7.79 15.43 -20.27
CA PHE A 74 6.44 15.28 -19.71
C PHE A 74 5.46 16.25 -20.35
N VAL A 75 5.91 17.47 -20.67
CA VAL A 75 5.07 18.46 -21.35
C VAL A 75 4.71 17.95 -22.75
N GLU A 76 5.70 17.45 -23.50
CA GLU A 76 5.47 16.87 -24.83
C GLU A 76 4.50 15.68 -24.78
N LYS A 77 4.68 14.76 -23.82
CA LYS A 77 3.73 13.63 -23.64
C LYS A 77 2.33 14.10 -23.25
N THR A 78 2.23 15.14 -22.43
CA THR A 78 0.92 15.69 -22.02
C THR A 78 0.20 16.34 -23.19
N GLU A 79 0.92 17.08 -24.04
CA GLU A 79 0.35 17.68 -25.26
C GLU A 79 -0.09 16.61 -26.27
N LEU A 80 0.71 15.57 -26.47
CA LEU A 80 0.32 14.43 -27.31
C LEU A 80 -0.95 13.73 -26.81
N LEU A 81 -1.06 13.52 -25.51
CA LEU A 81 -2.26 12.91 -24.91
C LEU A 81 -3.50 13.80 -25.07
N ARG A 82 -3.36 15.11 -24.89
CA ARG A 82 -4.46 16.07 -25.11
C ARG A 82 -4.96 16.06 -26.55
N LEU A 83 -4.06 15.98 -27.52
CA LEU A 83 -4.44 15.90 -28.93
C LEU A 83 -5.23 14.61 -29.22
N ARG A 84 -4.78 13.47 -28.67
CA ARG A 84 -5.47 12.19 -28.81
C ARG A 84 -6.85 12.18 -28.14
N GLU A 85 -6.98 12.79 -26.96
CA GLU A 85 -8.27 12.95 -26.29
C GLU A 85 -9.23 13.84 -27.09
N ALA A 86 -8.73 14.93 -27.67
CA ALA A 86 -9.52 15.82 -28.52
C ALA A 86 -10.00 15.10 -29.79
N GLU A 87 -9.13 14.31 -30.42
CA GLU A 87 -9.46 13.47 -31.58
C GLU A 87 -10.53 12.43 -31.22
N TYR A 88 -10.35 11.71 -30.11
CA TYR A 88 -11.34 10.75 -29.63
C TYR A 88 -12.71 11.39 -29.35
N LYS A 89 -12.70 12.58 -28.71
CA LYS A 89 -13.93 13.33 -28.42
C LYS A 89 -14.59 13.82 -29.71
N TRP A 90 -13.81 14.23 -30.70
CA TRP A 90 -14.30 14.65 -32.00
C TRP A 90 -14.91 13.48 -32.78
N MET A 91 -14.27 12.31 -32.75
CA MET A 91 -14.74 11.07 -33.37
C MET A 91 -16.04 10.56 -32.73
N LYS A 92 -16.16 10.64 -31.40
CA LYS A 92 -17.39 10.29 -30.68
C LYS A 92 -18.55 11.26 -31.01
N ALA A 93 -18.24 12.51 -31.30
CA ALA A 93 -19.23 13.54 -31.63
C ALA A 93 -19.68 13.51 -33.10
N HIS A 94 -18.87 12.96 -34.01
CA HIS A 94 -19.15 12.90 -35.45
C HIS A 94 -19.05 11.46 -35.99
N PRO A 95 -19.92 10.53 -35.54
CA PRO A 95 -19.87 9.12 -35.91
C PRO A 95 -20.07 8.88 -37.43
N GLU A 96 -20.70 9.80 -38.13
CA GLU A 96 -20.93 9.77 -39.59
C GLU A 96 -19.73 10.22 -40.45
N SER A 97 -18.70 10.82 -39.84
CA SER A 97 -17.56 11.41 -40.58
C SER A 97 -16.44 10.42 -40.90
N TYR A 98 -16.52 9.20 -40.37
CA TYR A 98 -15.52 8.16 -40.60
C TYR A 98 -16.09 7.09 -41.52
N PRO A 99 -15.41 6.73 -42.62
CA PRO A 99 -15.80 5.57 -43.39
C PRO A 99 -15.70 4.37 -42.47
N THR A 100 -16.81 3.67 -42.27
CA THR A 100 -16.88 2.36 -41.62
C THR A 100 -16.06 1.38 -42.45
N VAL A 101 -14.74 1.37 -42.23
CA VAL A 101 -13.90 0.25 -42.59
C VAL A 101 -14.36 -0.86 -41.65
N SER A 102 -14.96 -1.90 -42.22
CA SER A 102 -15.35 -3.10 -41.51
C SER A 102 -14.11 -3.74 -40.85
N GLU A 103 -13.81 -3.30 -39.62
CA GLU A 103 -12.77 -3.80 -38.71
C GLU A 103 -13.24 -5.00 -37.89
N ASP A 104 -14.35 -5.63 -38.29
CA ASP A 104 -15.09 -6.57 -37.45
C ASP A 104 -14.35 -7.90 -37.19
N ALA A 105 -13.31 -8.23 -37.96
CA ALA A 105 -12.62 -9.54 -37.86
C ALA A 105 -11.28 -9.51 -37.11
N SER A 106 -10.52 -8.41 -37.16
CA SER A 106 -9.23 -8.30 -36.46
C SER A 106 -9.38 -7.72 -35.06
N ASP A 107 -10.31 -6.79 -34.87
CA ASP A 107 -10.57 -6.19 -33.57
C ASP A 107 -11.35 -7.15 -32.65
N SER A 108 -12.19 -8.02 -33.23
CA SER A 108 -12.84 -9.13 -32.51
C SER A 108 -11.82 -10.16 -32.00
N PHE A 109 -10.86 -10.60 -32.83
CA PHE A 109 -9.84 -11.56 -32.38
C PHE A 109 -8.94 -10.98 -31.27
N GLY A 110 -8.54 -9.72 -31.38
CA GLY A 110 -7.77 -9.04 -30.34
C GLY A 110 -8.54 -8.92 -29.02
N ARG A 111 -9.83 -8.56 -29.09
CA ARG A 111 -10.72 -8.50 -27.92
C ARG A 111 -11.02 -9.88 -27.33
N GLU A 112 -11.21 -10.90 -28.14
CA GLU A 112 -11.41 -12.29 -27.70
C GLU A 112 -10.15 -12.83 -27.00
N MET A 113 -8.97 -12.54 -27.53
CA MET A 113 -7.70 -12.92 -26.91
C MET A 113 -7.46 -12.18 -25.58
N GLN A 114 -7.89 -10.93 -25.48
CA GLN A 114 -7.84 -10.16 -24.23
C GLN A 114 -8.82 -10.69 -23.17
N LEU A 115 -10.02 -11.11 -23.59
CA LEU A 115 -11.01 -11.77 -22.74
C LEU A 115 -10.52 -13.14 -22.26
N ALA A 116 -9.90 -13.92 -23.14
CA ALA A 116 -9.30 -15.22 -22.80
C ALA A 116 -8.16 -15.06 -21.77
N ASN A 117 -7.30 -14.05 -21.93
CA ASN A 117 -6.26 -13.74 -20.95
C ASN A 117 -6.85 -13.38 -19.58
N ARG A 118 -7.93 -12.60 -19.53
CA ARG A 118 -8.59 -12.24 -18.27
C ARG A 118 -9.16 -13.46 -17.55
N GLN A 119 -9.82 -14.38 -18.28
CA GLN A 119 -10.33 -15.63 -17.70
C GLN A 119 -9.19 -16.52 -17.19
N MET A 120 -8.09 -16.64 -17.94
CA MET A 120 -6.91 -17.37 -17.51
C MET A 120 -6.31 -16.79 -16.22
N THR A 121 -6.18 -15.46 -16.13
CA THR A 121 -5.65 -14.80 -14.93
C THR A 121 -6.49 -15.08 -13.69
N VAL A 122 -7.82 -15.11 -13.83
CA VAL A 122 -8.73 -15.40 -12.72
C VAL A 122 -8.58 -16.84 -12.24
N VAL A 123 -8.54 -17.82 -13.16
CA VAL A 123 -8.33 -19.23 -12.82
C VAL A 123 -6.97 -19.44 -12.15
N LEU A 124 -5.93 -18.80 -12.68
CA LEU A 124 -4.59 -18.85 -12.09
C LEU A 124 -4.56 -18.26 -10.68
N ASN A 125 -5.28 -17.17 -10.43
CA ASN A 125 -5.34 -16.57 -9.10
C ASN A 125 -5.92 -17.57 -8.08
N VAL A 126 -7.03 -18.24 -8.42
CA VAL A 126 -7.66 -19.27 -7.55
C VAL A 126 -6.75 -20.49 -7.36
N LEU A 127 -6.08 -20.95 -8.43
CA LEU A 127 -5.17 -22.09 -8.32
C LEU A 127 -3.96 -21.77 -7.45
N LEU A 128 -3.41 -20.56 -7.56
CA LEU A 128 -2.26 -20.12 -6.77
C LEU A 128 -2.63 -19.98 -5.30
N THR A 129 -3.78 -19.39 -4.97
CA THR A 129 -4.24 -19.22 -3.57
C THR A 129 -4.57 -20.55 -2.91
N VAL A 130 -5.31 -21.43 -3.60
CA VAL A 130 -5.66 -22.76 -3.09
C VAL A 130 -4.41 -23.64 -2.94
N GLY A 131 -3.53 -23.63 -3.93
CA GLY A 131 -2.25 -24.35 -3.90
C GLY A 131 -1.33 -23.85 -2.80
N ALA A 132 -1.18 -22.53 -2.65
CA ALA A 132 -0.40 -21.93 -1.58
C ALA A 132 -0.97 -22.28 -0.21
N THR A 133 -2.29 -22.22 -0.03
CA THR A 133 -2.94 -22.60 1.23
C THR A 133 -2.72 -24.06 1.58
N PHE A 134 -2.83 -24.96 0.60
CA PHE A 134 -2.58 -26.38 0.80
C PHE A 134 -1.13 -26.64 1.22
N VAL A 135 -0.17 -26.09 0.47
CA VAL A 135 1.26 -26.24 0.77
C VAL A 135 1.59 -25.62 2.13
N PHE A 136 1.05 -24.45 2.43
CA PHE A 136 1.20 -23.78 3.72
C PHE A 136 0.61 -24.62 4.86
N GLY A 137 -0.58 -25.20 4.68
CA GLY A 137 -1.19 -26.09 5.68
C GLY A 137 -0.34 -27.34 5.91
N PHE A 138 0.18 -27.97 4.86
CA PHE A 138 0.98 -29.18 4.96
C PHE A 138 2.38 -28.92 5.55
N VAL A 139 3.13 -27.98 4.95
CA VAL A 139 4.51 -27.64 5.33
C VAL A 139 4.53 -26.84 6.63
N GLY A 140 3.58 -25.92 6.83
CA GLY A 140 3.47 -25.16 8.07
C GLY A 140 3.28 -26.07 9.28
N LEU A 141 2.39 -27.06 9.18
CA LEU A 141 2.20 -28.05 10.25
C LEU A 141 3.43 -28.93 10.48
N GLN A 142 4.25 -29.17 9.46
CA GLN A 142 5.51 -29.90 9.63
C GLN A 142 6.49 -29.14 10.53
N TYR A 143 6.52 -27.81 10.46
CA TYR A 143 7.37 -26.98 11.32
C TYR A 143 6.78 -26.78 12.72
N THR A 144 5.46 -26.62 12.84
CA THR A 144 4.82 -26.33 14.14
C THR A 144 4.61 -27.59 14.99
N HIS A 145 4.29 -28.73 14.38
CA HIS A 145 3.94 -29.98 15.07
C HIS A 145 4.59 -31.19 14.37
N PRO A 146 5.90 -31.41 14.61
CA PRO A 146 6.67 -32.47 13.96
C PRO A 146 6.21 -33.90 14.33
N ASP A 147 5.39 -34.04 15.37
CA ASP A 147 4.91 -35.33 15.88
C ASP A 147 3.66 -35.84 15.15
N LEU A 148 2.98 -34.99 14.38
CA LEU A 148 1.80 -35.37 13.59
C LEU A 148 2.16 -36.33 12.45
N SER A 149 1.36 -37.36 12.23
CA SER A 149 1.52 -38.26 11.07
C SER A 149 1.34 -37.48 9.76
N GLN A 150 2.00 -37.95 8.69
CA GLN A 150 1.93 -37.31 7.37
C GLN A 150 0.49 -37.22 6.85
N GLU A 151 -0.32 -38.23 7.14
CA GLU A 151 -1.73 -38.30 6.76
C GLU A 151 -2.57 -37.20 7.41
N THR A 152 -2.39 -36.95 8.72
CA THR A 152 -3.14 -35.91 9.43
C THR A 152 -2.79 -34.52 8.92
N ARG A 153 -1.51 -34.26 8.59
CA ARG A 153 -1.09 -32.97 8.00
C ARG A 153 -1.72 -32.74 6.63
N LEU A 154 -1.82 -33.80 5.83
CA LEU A 154 -2.46 -33.74 4.52
C LEU A 154 -3.94 -33.41 4.66
N ILE A 155 -4.66 -34.06 5.57
CA ILE A 155 -6.08 -33.80 5.82
C ILE A 155 -6.30 -32.35 6.27
N ILE A 156 -5.49 -31.84 7.20
CA ILE A 156 -5.64 -30.45 7.68
C ILE A 156 -5.33 -29.45 6.56
N GLY A 157 -4.27 -29.67 5.78
CA GLY A 157 -3.95 -28.85 4.62
C GLY A 157 -5.07 -28.86 3.58
N LEU A 158 -5.69 -30.02 3.34
CA LEU A 158 -6.82 -30.17 2.43
C LEU A 158 -8.07 -29.43 2.93
N VAL A 159 -8.37 -29.51 4.23
CA VAL A 159 -9.50 -28.79 4.84
C VAL A 159 -9.31 -27.28 4.71
N MET A 160 -8.12 -26.75 5.03
CA MET A 160 -7.85 -25.31 4.86
C MET A 160 -7.93 -24.87 3.40
N ALA A 161 -7.37 -25.66 2.48
CA ALA A 161 -7.47 -25.39 1.05
C ALA A 161 -8.91 -25.40 0.55
N THR A 162 -9.77 -26.27 1.10
CA THR A 162 -11.20 -26.33 0.74
C THR A 162 -11.95 -25.07 1.18
N VAL A 163 -11.65 -24.53 2.37
CA VAL A 163 -12.26 -23.28 2.84
C VAL A 163 -11.89 -22.12 1.91
N VAL A 164 -10.61 -22.00 1.54
CA VAL A 164 -10.13 -20.96 0.61
C VAL A 164 -10.71 -21.15 -0.79
N LEU A 165 -10.81 -22.40 -1.28
CA LEU A 165 -11.43 -22.71 -2.56
C LEU A 165 -12.88 -22.23 -2.61
N VAL A 166 -13.66 -22.45 -1.55
CA VAL A 166 -15.06 -22.00 -1.48
C VAL A 166 -15.14 -20.47 -1.45
N ALA A 167 -14.25 -19.81 -0.71
CA ALA A 167 -14.18 -18.34 -0.67
C ALA A 167 -13.84 -17.78 -2.07
N ASP A 168 -12.80 -18.29 -2.71
CA ASP A 168 -12.35 -17.81 -4.01
C ASP A 168 -13.34 -18.15 -5.14
N ALA A 169 -13.95 -19.33 -5.11
CA ALA A 169 -15.01 -19.69 -6.06
C ALA A 169 -16.24 -18.79 -5.90
N TYR A 170 -16.61 -18.44 -4.66
CA TYR A 170 -17.69 -17.50 -4.41
C TYR A 170 -17.39 -16.11 -4.98
N PHE A 171 -16.20 -15.58 -4.74
CA PHE A 171 -15.79 -14.29 -5.31
C PHE A 171 -15.71 -14.32 -6.84
N LEU A 172 -15.25 -15.42 -7.42
CA LEU A 172 -15.16 -15.62 -8.88
C LEU A 172 -16.54 -15.62 -9.52
N VAL A 173 -17.51 -16.36 -8.98
CA VAL A 173 -18.87 -16.37 -9.52
C VAL A 173 -19.52 -14.99 -9.40
N LYS A 174 -19.33 -14.30 -8.27
CA LYS A 174 -19.87 -12.96 -8.06
C LYS A 174 -19.28 -11.92 -9.00
N THR A 175 -17.99 -12.02 -9.35
CA THR A 175 -17.33 -11.09 -10.29
C THR A 175 -17.66 -11.37 -11.76
N LEU A 176 -18.29 -12.52 -12.07
CA LEU A 176 -18.79 -12.83 -13.42
C LEU A 176 -20.25 -12.40 -13.64
N ASP A 177 -21.00 -12.18 -12.55
CA ASP A 177 -22.41 -11.75 -12.59
C ASP A 177 -22.55 -10.20 -12.63
N GLU A 178 -21.48 -9.46 -12.35
CA GLU A 178 -21.33 -8.01 -12.56
C GLU A 178 -20.69 -7.67 -13.92
#